data_AF-A0A1I7UEV7-F1
#
_entry.id   AF-A0A1I7UEV7-F1
#
_cell.length_a   1.000
_cell.length_b   1.000
_cell.length_c   1.000
_cell.angle_alpha   90.00
_cell.angle_beta   90.00
_cell.angle_gamma   90.00
#
_symmetry.space_group_name_H-M   'P 1'
#
loop_
_entity.id
_entity.type
_entity.pdbx_description
1 polymer ?
#
loop_
_entity_poly.entity_id
_entity_poly.type
_entity_poly.pdbx_seq_one_letter_code
_entity_poly.pdbx_strand_id
1 'polypeptide(L)'
;MESPRCNEVRMTVGSEGCELYIDGRPIKYEKPENLEDSLKMIIGKMCDDLLTFIPDFKVNTISFRFNDDHSYHMWRPIYKERFRQFLEVDTLIVKSFHIWAWLIPTDILNYDKLRVRESQYLTKEDEESIMKVRVERKETVTIDGKKTYTMTNFIKYFREGQEETYVDEPVSL
;
A
#
# COMPACT_ATOMS: atom_id res chain seq x y z
N MET A 1 -1.35 24.95 -17.25
CA MET A 1 -2.38 24.12 -16.58
C MET A 1 -1.70 23.44 -15.43
N GLU A 2 -2.10 23.73 -14.20
CA GLU A 2 -1.66 22.94 -13.04
C GLU A 2 -2.22 21.54 -13.21
N SER A 3 -1.36 20.52 -13.13
CA SER A 3 -1.83 19.13 -13.12
C SER A 3 -2.74 18.95 -11.90
N PRO A 4 -3.90 18.29 -12.04
CA PRO A 4 -4.74 17.96 -10.90
C PRO A 4 -3.89 17.21 -9.87
N ARG A 5 -3.71 17.81 -8.70
CA ARG A 5 -2.87 17.24 -7.66
C ARG A 5 -3.61 16.05 -7.03
N CYS A 6 -3.06 14.85 -7.20
CA CYS A 6 -3.59 13.65 -6.57
C CYS A 6 -3.36 13.73 -5.05
N ASN A 7 -4.40 13.43 -4.27
CA ASN A 7 -4.30 13.42 -2.81
C ASN A 7 -4.12 12.01 -2.26
N GLU A 8 -4.75 11.02 -2.90
CA GLU A 8 -4.74 9.63 -2.45
C GLU A 8 -4.40 8.66 -3.58
N VAL A 9 -3.39 7.83 -3.32
CA VAL A 9 -2.97 6.74 -4.19
C VAL A 9 -3.12 5.41 -3.43
N ARG A 10 -3.72 4.41 -4.06
CA ARG A 10 -3.67 3.03 -3.56
C ARG A 10 -3.19 2.09 -4.66
N MET A 11 -2.13 1.35 -4.38
CA MET A 11 -1.54 0.35 -5.25
C MET A 11 -1.76 -1.04 -4.68
N THR A 12 -2.31 -1.95 -5.47
CA THR A 12 -2.37 -3.37 -5.17
C THR A 12 -1.52 -4.13 -6.16
N VAL A 13 -0.59 -4.95 -5.66
CA VAL A 13 0.28 -5.80 -6.46
C VAL A 13 0.11 -7.25 -6.01
N GLY A 14 -0.30 -8.10 -6.93
CA GLY A 14 -0.45 -9.53 -6.71
C GLY A 14 -0.24 -10.32 -7.99
N SER A 15 0.08 -11.60 -7.83
CA SER A 15 0.22 -12.57 -8.92
C SER A 15 -1.06 -12.78 -9.74
N GLU A 16 -2.22 -12.55 -9.12
CA GLU A 16 -3.55 -12.62 -9.74
C GLU A 16 -3.94 -11.34 -10.47
N GLY A 17 -3.31 -10.21 -10.16
CA GLY A 17 -3.62 -8.92 -10.77
C GLY A 17 -3.04 -7.73 -10.02
N CYS A 18 -2.90 -6.62 -10.74
CA CYS A 18 -2.52 -5.34 -10.18
C CYS A 18 -3.63 -4.31 -10.41
N GLU A 19 -3.82 -3.43 -9.44
CA GLU A 19 -4.76 -2.32 -9.53
C GLU A 19 -4.13 -1.04 -8.94
N LEU A 20 -4.35 0.09 -9.60
CA LEU A 20 -3.99 1.42 -9.13
C LEU A 20 -5.26 2.23 -8.93
N TYR A 21 -5.41 2.88 -7.77
CA TYR A 21 -6.50 3.81 -7.51
C TYR A 21 -5.91 5.20 -7.33
N ILE A 22 -6.44 6.17 -8.06
CA ILE A 22 -6.10 7.58 -7.98
C ILE A 22 -7.35 8.34 -7.56
N ASP A 23 -7.35 8.91 -6.35
CA ASP A 23 -8.50 9.62 -5.77
C ASP A 23 -9.83 8.85 -5.94
N GLY A 24 -9.81 7.56 -5.60
CA GLY A 24 -10.96 6.65 -5.69
C GLY A 24 -11.26 6.08 -7.08
N ARG A 25 -10.52 6.44 -8.12
CA ARG A 25 -10.74 5.95 -9.50
C ARG A 25 -9.82 4.76 -9.82
N PRO A 26 -10.36 3.56 -10.10
CA PRO A 26 -9.54 2.40 -10.41
C PRO A 26 -8.98 2.42 -11.82
N ILE A 27 -7.73 1.98 -11.95
CA ILE A 27 -7.06 1.55 -13.18
C ILE A 27 -6.66 0.09 -12.94
N LYS A 28 -7.30 -0.82 -13.67
CA LYS A 28 -7.04 -2.25 -13.57
C LYS A 28 -6.04 -2.67 -14.63
N TYR A 29 -5.10 -3.52 -14.25
CA TYR A 29 -4.10 -4.05 -15.16
C TYR A 29 -4.36 -5.54 -15.37
N GLU A 30 -4.84 -5.88 -16.55
CA GLU A 30 -5.08 -7.27 -16.94
C GLU A 30 -3.77 -8.00 -17.17
N LYS A 31 -3.74 -9.28 -16.77
CA LYS A 31 -2.61 -10.16 -17.03
C LYS A 31 -2.63 -10.59 -18.49
N PRO A 32 -1.60 -10.28 -19.30
CA PRO A 32 -1.51 -10.83 -20.64
C PRO A 32 -1.33 -12.35 -20.56
N GLU A 33 -2.08 -13.08 -21.37
CA GLU A 33 -2.26 -14.54 -21.27
C GLU A 33 -0.97 -15.37 -21.46
N ASN A 34 0.12 -14.79 -22.00
CA ASN A 34 1.22 -15.57 -22.59
C ASN A 34 2.66 -15.12 -22.20
N LEU A 35 2.89 -14.49 -21.05
CA LEU A 35 4.24 -14.03 -20.68
C LEU A 35 4.64 -14.38 -19.24
N GLU A 36 5.77 -15.08 -19.11
CA GLU A 36 6.48 -15.32 -17.84
C GLU A 36 6.90 -13.99 -17.16
N ASP A 37 7.16 -12.94 -17.94
CA ASP A 37 7.43 -11.57 -17.50
C ASP A 37 6.19 -10.65 -17.41
N SER A 38 4.98 -11.21 -17.53
CA SER A 38 3.72 -10.44 -17.54
C SER A 38 3.57 -9.51 -16.33
N LEU A 39 3.88 -10.00 -15.12
CA LEU A 39 3.74 -9.21 -13.90
C LEU A 39 4.75 -8.05 -13.84
N LYS A 40 5.99 -8.24 -14.30
CA LYS A 40 6.98 -7.16 -14.36
C LYS A 40 6.53 -6.05 -15.31
N MET A 41 6.01 -6.41 -16.47
CA MET A 41 5.48 -5.44 -17.45
C MET A 41 4.28 -4.67 -16.88
N ILE A 42 3.37 -5.37 -16.20
CA ILE A 42 2.21 -4.76 -15.53
C ILE A 42 2.66 -3.78 -14.46
N ILE A 43 3.57 -4.20 -13.56
CA ILE A 43 4.11 -3.34 -12.51
C ILE A 43 4.80 -2.12 -13.13
N GLY A 44 5.57 -2.32 -14.21
CA GLY A 44 6.23 -1.24 -14.95
C GLY A 44 5.22 -0.21 -15.47
N LYS A 45 4.19 -0.66 -16.19
CA LYS A 45 3.12 0.21 -16.68
C LYS A 45 2.39 0.94 -15.55
N MET A 46 2.10 0.24 -14.45
CA MET A 46 1.45 0.84 -13.28
C MET A 46 2.33 1.91 -12.62
N CYS A 47 3.65 1.71 -12.59
CA CYS A 47 4.59 2.73 -12.12
C CYS A 47 4.65 3.93 -13.08
N ASP A 48 4.65 3.68 -14.39
CA ASP A 48 4.63 4.74 -15.41
C ASP A 48 3.34 5.57 -15.31
N ASP A 49 2.18 4.92 -15.18
CA ASP A 49 0.89 5.60 -14.97
C ASP A 49 0.90 6.41 -13.67
N LEU A 50 1.40 5.85 -12.56
CA LEU A 50 1.51 6.57 -11.30
C LEU A 50 2.33 7.85 -11.44
N LEU A 51 3.47 7.81 -12.15
CA LEU A 51 4.32 8.98 -12.40
C LEU A 51 3.60 10.09 -13.18
N THR A 52 2.57 9.77 -13.97
CA THR A 52 1.75 10.81 -14.64
C THR A 52 0.90 11.61 -13.66
N PHE A 53 0.52 11.02 -12.52
CA PHE A 53 -0.32 11.65 -11.50
C PHE A 53 0.47 12.34 -10.40
N ILE A 54 1.67 11.85 -10.10
CA ILE A 54 2.57 12.41 -9.07
C ILE A 54 3.95 12.76 -9.65
N PRO A 55 4.02 13.62 -10.68
CA PRO A 55 5.29 13.93 -11.36
C PRO A 55 6.31 14.63 -10.46
N ASP A 56 5.87 15.26 -9.36
CA ASP A 56 6.70 15.89 -8.35
C ASP A 56 7.08 14.95 -7.19
N PHE A 57 6.67 13.68 -7.25
CA PHE A 57 6.90 12.65 -6.24
C PHE A 57 6.28 12.99 -4.88
N LYS A 58 5.19 13.76 -4.85
CA LYS A 58 4.48 14.12 -3.62
C LYS A 58 3.02 13.66 -3.66
N VAL A 59 2.56 13.03 -2.60
CA VAL A 59 1.16 12.66 -2.40
C VAL A 59 0.83 12.65 -0.92
N ASN A 60 -0.36 13.09 -0.52
CA ASN A 60 -0.71 13.15 0.90
C ASN A 60 -0.80 11.74 1.50
N THR A 61 -1.53 10.85 0.82
CA THR A 61 -1.75 9.48 1.28
C THR A 61 -1.38 8.48 0.20
N ILE A 62 -0.52 7.51 0.54
CA ILE A 62 -0.28 6.35 -0.29
C ILE A 62 -0.53 5.05 0.48
N SER A 63 -1.23 4.11 -0.16
CA SER A 63 -1.44 2.76 0.34
C SER A 63 -0.80 1.75 -0.62
N PHE A 64 0.02 0.85 -0.09
CA PHE A 64 0.52 -0.32 -0.82
C PHE A 64 -0.15 -1.57 -0.27
N ARG A 65 -0.58 -2.47 -1.16
CA ARG A 65 -1.06 -3.81 -0.84
C ARG A 65 -0.25 -4.84 -1.61
N PHE A 66 0.35 -5.77 -0.90
CA PHE A 66 1.04 -6.92 -1.49
C PHE A 66 0.30 -8.19 -1.12
N ASN A 67 -0.28 -8.85 -2.12
CA ASN A 67 -1.05 -10.08 -1.92
C ASN A 67 -0.16 -11.31 -1.68
N ASP A 68 1.08 -11.27 -2.19
CA ASP A 68 2.06 -12.34 -2.04
C ASP A 68 3.50 -11.79 -1.98
N ASP A 69 4.41 -12.56 -1.39
CA ASP A 69 5.81 -12.19 -1.17
C ASP A 69 6.56 -11.96 -2.50
N HIS A 70 6.27 -12.81 -3.49
CA HIS A 70 6.85 -12.73 -4.82
C HIS A 70 6.57 -11.38 -5.50
N SER A 71 5.33 -10.89 -5.41
CA SER A 71 4.89 -9.60 -5.94
C SER A 71 5.61 -8.42 -5.28
N TYR A 72 5.83 -8.46 -3.97
CA TYR A 72 6.63 -7.44 -3.27
C TYR A 72 8.08 -7.41 -3.79
N HIS A 73 8.70 -8.59 -3.90
CA HIS A 73 10.08 -8.72 -4.38
C HIS A 73 10.27 -8.29 -5.83
N MET A 74 9.27 -8.46 -6.68
CA MET A 74 9.29 -7.94 -8.07
C MET A 74 8.99 -6.44 -8.14
N TRP A 75 8.07 -5.95 -7.33
CA TRP A 75 7.68 -4.54 -7.33
C TRP A 75 8.84 -3.63 -6.99
N ARG A 76 9.58 -3.93 -5.92
CA ARG A 76 10.64 -3.08 -5.39
C ARG A 76 11.71 -2.68 -6.44
N PRO A 77 12.37 -3.61 -7.17
CA PRO A 77 13.37 -3.23 -8.16
C PRO A 77 12.79 -2.39 -9.31
N ILE A 78 11.59 -2.72 -9.78
CA ILE A 78 10.92 -1.98 -10.87
C ILE A 78 10.58 -0.56 -10.43
N TYR A 79 10.01 -0.41 -9.23
CA TYR A 79 9.73 0.90 -8.65
C TYR A 79 11.01 1.74 -8.58
N LYS A 80 12.11 1.18 -8.06
CA LYS A 80 13.38 1.90 -7.95
C LYS A 80 13.99 2.30 -9.30
N GLU A 81 13.79 1.50 -10.34
CA GLU A 81 14.28 1.84 -11.68
C GLU A 81 13.51 3.04 -12.27
N ARG A 82 12.21 3.15 -11.97
CA ARG A 82 11.32 4.21 -12.49
C ARG A 82 11.35 5.49 -11.65
N PHE A 83 11.42 5.36 -10.33
CA PHE A 83 11.39 6.48 -9.40
C PHE A 83 12.81 6.94 -9.06
N ARG A 84 13.20 8.09 -9.61
CA ARG A 84 14.56 8.66 -9.43
C ARG A 84 14.75 9.41 -8.11
N GLN A 85 13.68 9.59 -7.34
CA GLN A 85 13.65 10.36 -6.10
C GLN A 85 12.78 9.64 -5.07
N PHE A 86 13.01 9.95 -3.80
CA PHE A 86 12.16 9.45 -2.72
C PHE A 86 10.78 10.07 -2.79
N LEU A 87 9.76 9.26 -2.56
CA LEU A 87 8.39 9.72 -2.46
C LEU A 87 8.20 10.47 -1.13
N GLU A 88 7.66 11.69 -1.20
CA GLU A 88 7.27 12.47 -0.03
C GLU A 88 5.78 12.27 0.23
N VAL A 89 5.45 11.65 1.37
CA VAL A 89 4.07 11.40 1.76
C VAL A 89 3.81 11.75 3.21
N ASP A 90 2.60 12.22 3.51
CA ASP A 90 2.17 12.47 4.89
C ASP A 90 1.73 11.17 5.56
N THR A 91 1.02 10.31 4.84
CA THR A 91 0.44 9.06 5.33
C THR A 91 0.83 7.88 4.45
N LEU A 92 1.49 6.89 5.03
CA LEU A 92 1.79 5.60 4.42
C LEU A 92 0.92 4.53 5.07
N ILE A 93 0.23 3.74 4.25
CA ILE A 93 -0.46 2.52 4.67
C ILE A 93 0.16 1.34 3.91
N VAL A 94 0.57 0.28 4.61
CA VAL A 94 1.11 -0.93 3.98
C VAL A 94 0.28 -2.12 4.44
N LYS A 95 -0.36 -2.80 3.49
CA LYS A 95 -1.17 -3.99 3.70
C LYS A 95 -0.45 -5.21 3.15
N SER A 96 -0.25 -6.25 3.95
CA SER A 96 0.33 -7.50 3.44
C SER A 96 -0.07 -8.74 4.23
N PHE A 97 -0.09 -9.88 3.55
CA PHE A 97 -0.19 -11.22 4.15
C PHE A 97 1.16 -11.73 4.67
N HIS A 98 2.26 -11.07 4.32
CA HIS A 98 3.61 -11.47 4.70
C HIS A 98 4.26 -10.44 5.61
N ILE A 99 4.83 -10.91 6.72
CA ILE A 99 5.41 -10.05 7.75
C ILE A 99 6.61 -9.23 7.25
N TRP A 100 7.28 -9.64 6.18
CA TRP A 100 8.42 -8.90 5.63
C TRP A 100 8.02 -7.83 4.61
N ALA A 101 6.81 -7.93 4.05
CA ALA A 101 6.29 -7.01 3.04
C ALA A 101 5.46 -5.84 3.63
N TRP A 102 5.38 -5.72 4.98
CA TRP A 102 4.72 -4.60 5.67
C TRP A 102 5.58 -3.33 5.83
N LEU A 103 6.80 -3.33 5.29
CA LEU A 103 7.79 -2.26 5.40
C LEU A 103 8.17 -1.77 4.01
N ILE A 104 7.94 -0.49 3.72
CA ILE A 104 8.51 0.15 2.53
C ILE A 104 9.90 0.69 2.88
N PRO A 105 10.98 0.25 2.23
CA PRO A 105 12.32 0.65 2.61
C PRO A 105 12.62 2.14 2.38
N THR A 106 13.64 2.65 3.07
CA THR A 106 14.04 4.07 3.07
C THR A 106 14.65 4.55 1.75
N ASP A 107 14.91 3.63 0.82
CA ASP A 107 15.32 3.94 -0.55
C ASP A 107 14.13 4.25 -1.47
N ILE A 108 12.89 4.17 -0.95
CA ILE A 108 11.65 4.47 -1.67
C ILE A 108 10.95 5.70 -1.08
N LEU A 109 10.91 5.83 0.25
CA LEU A 109 10.17 6.88 0.95
C LEU A 109 11.07 7.82 1.74
N ASN A 110 10.71 9.10 1.73
CA ASN A 110 11.27 10.09 2.63
C ASN A 110 10.58 10.04 4.01
N TYR A 111 11.13 9.21 4.91
CA TYR A 111 10.61 9.05 6.27
C TYR A 111 10.65 10.31 7.13
N ASP A 112 11.45 11.32 6.78
CA ASP A 112 11.50 12.58 7.52
C ASP A 112 10.26 13.44 7.32
N LYS A 113 9.56 13.24 6.20
CA LYS A 113 8.31 13.91 5.85
C LYS A 113 7.07 13.12 6.27
N LEU A 114 7.24 11.85 6.64
CA LEU A 114 6.16 10.96 7.01
C LEU A 114 5.57 11.33 8.39
N ARG A 115 4.29 11.70 8.40
CA ARG A 115 3.54 11.95 9.65
C ARG A 115 2.93 10.67 10.19
N VAL A 116 2.34 9.84 9.33
CA VAL A 116 1.62 8.62 9.73
C VAL A 116 2.18 7.42 8.97
N ARG A 117 2.51 6.36 9.70
CA ARG A 117 2.80 5.04 9.16
C ARG A 117 1.83 4.03 9.74
N GLU A 118 1.07 3.36 8.88
CA GLU A 118 0.18 2.28 9.27
C GLU A 118 0.60 0.97 8.58
N SER A 119 0.80 -0.07 9.36
CA SER A 119 1.12 -1.42 8.87
C SER A 119 -0.07 -2.32 9.20
N GLN A 120 -0.63 -2.96 8.19
CA GLN A 120 -1.78 -3.85 8.29
C GLN A 120 -1.35 -5.26 7.88
N TYR A 121 -1.31 -6.17 8.84
CA TYR A 121 -0.99 -7.58 8.60
C TYR A 121 -2.28 -8.40 8.46
N LEU A 122 -2.46 -9.03 7.30
CA LEU A 122 -3.65 -9.80 6.95
C LEU A 122 -3.44 -11.28 7.25
N THR A 123 -4.45 -11.92 7.83
CA THR A 123 -4.50 -13.38 8.06
C THR A 123 -5.88 -13.88 7.66
N LYS A 124 -5.93 -14.96 6.87
CA LYS A 124 -7.17 -15.67 6.56
C LYS A 124 -7.53 -16.55 7.76
N GLU A 125 -8.76 -16.45 8.25
CA GLU A 125 -9.32 -17.40 9.21
C GLU A 125 -10.09 -18.48 8.42
N ASP A 126 -9.84 -19.75 8.73
CA ASP A 126 -10.08 -20.88 7.82
C ASP A 126 -11.56 -21.19 7.50
N GLU A 127 -12.51 -20.73 8.31
CA GLU A 127 -13.88 -21.29 8.26
C GLU A 127 -14.95 -20.40 7.61
N GLU A 128 -14.75 -19.08 7.50
CA GLU A 128 -15.84 -18.16 7.10
C GLU A 128 -15.45 -17.08 6.08
N SER A 129 -14.31 -17.22 5.38
CA SER A 129 -13.75 -16.12 4.57
C SER A 129 -13.54 -14.82 5.38
N ILE A 130 -13.33 -14.98 6.69
CA ILE A 130 -13.03 -13.88 7.61
C ILE A 130 -11.55 -13.57 7.50
N MET A 131 -11.28 -12.28 7.36
CA MET A 131 -9.97 -11.68 7.31
C MET A 131 -9.72 -10.99 8.65
N LYS A 132 -8.74 -11.49 9.38
CA LYS A 132 -8.20 -10.82 10.57
C LYS A 132 -7.09 -9.88 10.15
N VAL A 133 -7.17 -8.63 10.60
CA VAL A 133 -6.16 -7.61 10.30
C VAL A 133 -5.63 -7.01 11.57
N ARG A 134 -4.34 -7.25 11.82
CA ARG A 134 -3.60 -6.58 12.89
C ARG A 134 -3.08 -5.26 12.34
N VAL A 135 -3.44 -4.16 12.97
CA VAL A 135 -3.02 -2.82 12.56
C VAL A 135 -2.07 -2.25 13.60
N GLU A 136 -0.87 -1.87 13.16
CA GLU A 136 0.06 -1.03 13.89
C GLU A 136 0.09 0.35 13.22
N ARG A 137 -0.36 1.38 13.93
CA ARG A 137 -0.32 2.78 13.47
C ARG A 137 0.65 3.57 14.32
N LYS A 138 1.62 4.21 13.67
CA LYS A 138 2.59 5.14 14.24
C LYS A 138 2.31 6.53 13.71
N GLU A 139 2.11 7.49 14.60
CA GLU A 139 1.91 8.90 14.24
C GLU A 139 3.01 9.74 14.87
N THR A 140 3.81 10.37 14.01
CA THR A 140 4.87 11.29 14.38
C THR A 140 4.27 12.65 14.73
N VAL A 141 4.59 13.16 15.91
CA VAL A 141 4.19 14.48 16.38
C VAL A 141 5.41 15.28 16.80
N THR A 142 5.36 16.60 16.62
CA THR A 142 6.42 17.49 17.10
C THR A 142 5.95 18.16 18.38
N ILE A 143 6.66 17.88 19.48
CA ILE A 143 6.40 18.49 20.80
C ILE A 143 7.68 19.24 21.18
N ASP A 144 7.56 20.54 21.44
CA ASP A 144 8.69 21.41 21.79
C ASP A 144 9.87 21.33 20.81
N GLY A 145 9.58 21.23 19.51
CA GLY A 145 10.58 21.11 18.44
C GLY A 145 11.26 19.74 18.34
N LYS A 146 10.91 18.77 19.17
CA LYS A 146 11.40 17.38 19.10
C LYS A 146 10.36 16.48 18.44
N LYS A 147 10.80 15.68 17.47
CA LYS A 147 9.98 14.60 16.89
C LYS A 147 9.82 13.49 17.94
N THR A 148 8.58 13.16 18.27
CA THR A 148 8.20 11.96 19.03
C THR A 148 7.11 11.22 18.25
N TYR A 149 6.67 10.06 18.72
CA TYR A 149 5.59 9.31 18.08
C TYR A 149 4.65 8.68 19.09
N THR A 150 3.38 8.58 18.70
CA THR A 150 2.40 7.72 19.36
C THR A 150 2.25 6.44 18.56
N MET A 151 1.98 5.34 19.24
CA MET A 151 1.73 4.05 18.62
C MET A 151 0.38 3.50 19.09
N THR A 152 -0.45 3.11 18.15
CA THR A 152 -1.75 2.48 18.40
C THR A 152 -1.77 1.13 17.72
N ASN A 153 -2.19 0.11 18.46
CA ASN A 153 -2.35 -1.25 17.95
C ASN A 153 -3.79 -1.70 18.16
N PHE A 154 -4.40 -2.29 17.15
CA PHE A 154 -5.73 -2.87 17.26
C PHE A 154 -5.92 -3.99 16.23
N ILE A 155 -7.00 -4.75 16.37
CA ILE A 155 -7.39 -5.83 15.46
C ILE A 155 -8.71 -5.44 14.80
N LYS A 156 -8.83 -5.67 13.50
CA LYS A 156 -10.06 -5.55 12.71
C LYS A 156 -10.41 -6.90 12.10
N TYR A 157 -11.70 -7.12 11.89
CA TYR A 157 -12.22 -8.28 11.17
C TYR A 157 -13.11 -7.79 10.02
N PHE A 158 -12.97 -8.40 8.85
CA PHE A 158 -13.86 -8.19 7.70
C PHE A 158 -14.03 -9.48 6.92
N ARG A 159 -15.04 -9.54 6.05
CA ARG A 159 -15.15 -10.64 5.08
C ARG A 159 -14.32 -10.32 3.84
N GLU A 160 -13.76 -11.34 3.19
CA GLU A 160 -12.99 -11.17 1.95
C GLU A 160 -13.78 -10.33 0.92
N GLY A 161 -13.14 -9.30 0.37
CA GLY A 161 -13.78 -8.35 -0.56
C GLY A 161 -14.63 -7.25 0.10
N GLN A 162 -14.78 -7.23 1.43
CA GLN A 162 -15.59 -6.26 2.18
C GLN A 162 -14.76 -5.45 3.19
N GLU A 163 -13.54 -5.06 2.82
CA GLU A 163 -12.61 -4.31 3.69
C GLU A 163 -13.16 -3.00 4.28
N GLU A 164 -14.14 -2.39 3.62
CA GLU A 164 -14.80 -1.16 4.06
C GLU A 164 -15.98 -1.43 5.02
N THR A 165 -16.42 -2.69 5.12
CA THR A 165 -17.53 -3.12 5.98
C THR A 165 -16.98 -3.87 7.18
N TYR A 166 -17.09 -3.27 8.35
CA TYR A 166 -16.66 -3.86 9.60
C TYR A 166 -17.55 -5.05 9.98
N VAL A 167 -16.92 -6.14 10.43
CA VAL A 167 -17.60 -7.23 11.13
C VAL A 167 -17.11 -7.19 12.58
N ASP A 168 -18.04 -7.20 13.53
CA ASP A 168 -17.71 -7.39 14.94
C ASP A 168 -16.98 -8.75 15.11
N GLU A 169 -16.22 -8.92 16.21
CA GLU A 169 -15.48 -10.17 16.48
C GLU A 169 -16.33 -11.41 16.16
N PRO A 170 -15.79 -12.45 15.50
CA PRO A 170 -16.53 -13.68 15.29
C PRO A 170 -16.92 -14.21 16.67
N VAL A 171 -18.22 -14.16 16.97
CA VAL A 171 -18.77 -14.72 18.20
C VAL A 171 -18.57 -16.22 18.09
N SER A 172 -17.61 -16.75 18.83
CA SER A 172 -17.44 -18.18 18.99
C SER A 172 -18.73 -18.76 19.58
N LEU A 173 -19.50 -19.46 18.75
CA LEU A 173 -20.63 -20.29 19.16
C LEU A 173 -20.12 -21.63 19.73
#